data_AF-A0A936CTI4-F1
#
_entry.id   AF-A0A936CTI4-F1
#
_cell.length_a   1.000
_cell.length_b   1.000
_cell.length_c   1.000
_cell.angle_alpha   90.00
_cell.angle_beta   90.00
_cell.angle_gamma   90.00
#
_symmetry.space_group_name_H-M   'P 1'
#
loop_
_entity.id
_entity.type
_entity.pdbx_description
1 polymer ?
#
loop_
_entity_poly.entity_id
_entity_poly.type
_entity_poly.pdbx_seq_one_letter_code
_entity_poly.pdbx_strand_id
1 'polypeptide(L)'
;MAVCSHLEDYATQFEAVEAAYRQCVARVDAVLADGPGDGRAGALAGALGDWRAQDSRLRELLLELVKAGRVRVPRRLVAAGARRHAVRPQGSIICSTCRRTLPRLHYAEWKFAHNGTVTFRGRELPGGHPATV
;
A
#
# COMPACT_ATOMS: atom_id res chain seq x y z
N MET A 1 -11.34 6.62 8.63
CA MET A 1 -11.59 7.87 7.87
C MET A 1 -12.54 7.53 6.74
N ALA A 2 -13.72 8.15 6.66
CA ALA A 2 -14.69 7.81 5.62
C ALA A 2 -14.37 8.55 4.31
N VAL A 3 -14.17 7.79 3.23
CA VAL A 3 -14.18 8.31 1.85
C VAL A 3 -15.58 8.85 1.55
N CYS A 4 -15.69 9.85 0.66
CA CYS A 4 -16.99 10.41 0.30
C CYS A 4 -17.79 9.48 -0.62
N SER A 5 -19.12 9.58 -0.60
CA SER A 5 -20.02 8.80 -1.48
C SER A 5 -19.76 9.02 -2.98
N HIS A 6 -19.14 10.14 -3.36
CA HIS A 6 -18.74 10.38 -4.75
C HIS A 6 -17.63 9.45 -5.24
N LEU A 7 -17.03 8.63 -4.37
CA LEU A 7 -15.88 7.77 -4.68
C LEU A 7 -16.06 6.39 -4.01
N GLU A 8 -17.28 5.85 -4.03
CA GLU A 8 -17.64 4.56 -3.40
C GLU A 8 -16.77 3.38 -3.86
N ASP A 9 -16.48 3.28 -5.16
CA ASP A 9 -15.59 2.23 -5.67
C ASP A 9 -14.19 2.33 -5.07
N TYR A 10 -13.69 3.56 -4.92
CA TYR A 10 -12.39 3.82 -4.30
C TYR A 10 -12.42 3.50 -2.81
N ALA A 11 -13.51 3.85 -2.11
CA ALA A 11 -13.70 3.51 -0.70
C ALA A 11 -13.65 2.00 -0.48
N THR A 12 -14.43 1.27 -1.26
CA THR A 12 -14.54 -0.19 -1.20
C THR A 12 -13.19 -0.85 -1.48
N GLN A 13 -12.50 -0.39 -2.54
CA GLN A 13 -11.20 -0.93 -2.88
C GLN A 13 -10.15 -0.57 -1.81
N PHE A 14 -10.21 0.62 -1.21
CA PHE A 14 -9.30 1.04 -0.14
C PHE A 14 -9.44 0.13 1.09
N GLU A 15 -10.68 -0.15 1.51
CA GLU A 15 -10.96 -1.08 2.62
C GLU A 15 -10.47 -2.50 2.31
N ALA A 16 -10.62 -2.96 1.06
CA ALA A 16 -10.08 -4.25 0.64
C ALA A 16 -8.55 -4.31 0.75
N VAL A 17 -7.84 -3.24 0.37
CA VAL A 17 -6.37 -3.19 0.53
C VAL A 17 -5.98 -3.17 2.01
N GLU A 18 -6.69 -2.42 2.86
CA GLU A 18 -6.43 -2.41 4.31
C GLU A 18 -6.69 -3.76 4.96
N ALA A 19 -7.72 -4.48 4.53
CA ALA A 19 -7.99 -5.84 4.99
C ALA A 19 -6.87 -6.81 4.58
N ALA A 20 -6.46 -6.79 3.30
CA ALA A 20 -5.36 -7.62 2.80
C ALA A 20 -4.03 -7.30 3.50
N TYR A 21 -3.75 -6.01 3.74
CA TYR A 21 -2.57 -5.57 4.48
C TYR A 21 -2.56 -6.11 5.92
N ARG A 22 -3.69 -6.00 6.65
CA ARG A 22 -3.81 -6.53 8.02
C ARG A 22 -3.59 -8.05 8.05
N GLN A 23 -4.12 -8.78 7.07
CA GLN A 23 -3.88 -10.22 6.95
C GLN A 23 -2.40 -10.52 6.68
N CYS A 24 -1.76 -9.79 5.78
CA CYS A 24 -0.33 -9.91 5.50
C CYS A 24 0.51 -9.69 6.76
N VAL A 25 0.25 -8.62 7.51
CA VAL A 25 0.93 -8.33 8.79
C VAL A 25 0.77 -9.47 9.78
N ALA A 26 -0.44 -10.01 9.95
CA ALA A 26 -0.68 -11.14 10.85
C ALA A 26 0.11 -12.40 10.44
N ARG A 27 0.27 -12.65 9.14
CA ARG A 27 1.09 -13.77 8.64
C ARG A 27 2.58 -13.53 8.86
N VAL A 28 3.06 -12.31 8.66
CA VAL A 28 4.44 -11.94 8.98
C VAL A 28 4.72 -12.14 10.47
N ASP A 29 3.84 -11.65 11.34
CA ASP A 29 3.99 -11.80 12.80
C ASP A 29 4.02 -13.29 13.20
N ALA A 30 3.18 -14.14 12.59
CA ALA A 30 3.20 -15.59 12.83
C ALA A 30 4.51 -16.26 12.38
N VAL A 31 5.05 -15.89 11.22
CA VAL A 31 6.35 -16.40 10.74
C VAL A 31 7.50 -15.95 11.64
N LEU A 32 7.46 -14.71 12.12
CA LEU A 32 8.48 -14.17 13.02
C LEU A 32 8.42 -14.79 14.42
N ALA A 33 7.24 -15.21 14.89
CA ALA A 33 7.07 -15.84 16.20
C ALA A 33 7.46 -17.33 16.19
N ASP A 34 6.95 -18.08 15.21
CA ASP A 34 7.00 -19.55 15.23
C ASP A 34 7.99 -20.15 14.21
N GLY A 35 8.70 -19.30 13.47
CA GLY A 35 9.61 -19.68 12.40
C GLY A 35 8.92 -20.06 11.08
N PRO A 36 9.69 -20.08 9.97
CA PRO A 36 9.19 -20.40 8.64
C PRO A 36 9.01 -21.92 8.48
N GLY A 37 7.86 -22.45 8.90
CA GLY A 37 7.42 -23.78 8.45
C GLY A 37 6.88 -23.71 7.02
N ASP A 38 6.99 -24.79 6.24
CA ASP A 38 6.62 -24.83 4.81
C ASP A 38 5.21 -24.28 4.53
N GLY A 39 4.22 -24.64 5.36
CA GLY A 39 2.86 -24.13 5.23
C GLY A 39 2.69 -22.64 5.56
N ARG A 40 3.53 -22.08 6.44
CA ARG A 40 3.48 -20.65 6.82
C ARG A 40 4.19 -19.77 5.79
N ALA A 41 5.30 -20.23 5.23
CA ALA A 41 5.98 -19.54 4.14
C ALA A 41 5.06 -19.39 2.92
N GLY A 42 4.36 -20.47 2.53
CA GLY A 42 3.36 -20.43 1.47
C GLY A 42 2.19 -19.49 1.78
N ALA A 43 1.66 -19.52 3.02
CA ALA A 43 0.59 -18.62 3.45
C ALA A 43 1.01 -17.14 3.45
N LEU A 44 2.26 -16.85 3.84
CA LEU A 44 2.82 -15.51 3.78
C LEU A 44 3.00 -15.03 2.32
N ALA A 45 3.53 -15.90 1.44
CA ALA A 45 3.67 -15.58 0.02
C ALA A 45 2.31 -15.29 -0.64
N GLY A 46 1.28 -16.08 -0.32
CA GLY A 46 -0.09 -15.84 -0.77
C GLY A 46 -0.62 -14.49 -0.28
N ALA A 47 -0.50 -14.20 1.02
CA ALA A 47 -0.97 -12.94 1.59
C ALA A 47 -0.23 -11.70 1.03
N LEU A 48 1.08 -11.81 0.74
CA LEU A 48 1.85 -10.78 0.05
C LEU A 48 1.35 -10.57 -1.39
N GLY A 49 1.07 -11.66 -2.11
CA GLY A 49 0.51 -11.62 -3.46
C GLY A 49 -0.86 -10.94 -3.50
N ASP A 50 -1.75 -11.33 -2.59
CA ASP A 50 -3.09 -10.74 -2.47
C ASP A 50 -3.01 -9.25 -2.14
N TRP A 51 -2.20 -8.87 -1.14
CA TRP A 51 -2.01 -7.46 -0.80
C TRP A 51 -1.47 -6.65 -1.99
N ARG A 52 -0.48 -7.18 -2.73
CA ARG A 52 0.07 -6.54 -3.93
C ARG A 52 -0.98 -6.37 -5.03
N ALA A 53 -1.84 -7.36 -5.24
CA ALA A 53 -2.92 -7.28 -6.21
C ALA A 53 -3.94 -6.20 -5.84
N GLN A 54 -4.34 -6.14 -4.57
CA GLN A 54 -5.27 -5.12 -4.06
C GLN A 54 -4.67 -3.70 -4.14
N ASP A 55 -3.39 -3.52 -3.81
CA ASP A 55 -2.69 -2.23 -3.92
C ASP A 55 -2.59 -1.76 -5.38
N SER A 56 -2.26 -2.67 -6.31
CA SER A 56 -2.19 -2.39 -7.75
C SER A 56 -3.54 -1.93 -8.28
N ARG A 57 -4.61 -2.65 -7.94
CA ARG A 57 -5.98 -2.30 -8.33
C ARG A 57 -6.43 -0.95 -7.78
N LEU A 58 -6.09 -0.61 -6.54
CA LEU A 58 -6.38 0.70 -5.97
C LEU A 58 -5.67 1.83 -6.72
N ARG A 59 -4.41 1.60 -7.13
CA ARG A 59 -3.64 2.59 -7.91
C ARG A 59 -4.24 2.80 -9.29
N GLU A 60 -4.62 1.73 -9.97
CA GLU A 60 -5.30 1.80 -11.27
C GLU A 60 -6.59 2.61 -11.18
N LEU A 61 -7.44 2.29 -10.20
CA LEU A 61 -8.68 3.03 -9.95
C LEU A 61 -8.42 4.51 -9.64
N LEU A 62 -7.40 4.82 -8.85
CA LEU A 62 -7.00 6.21 -8.59
C LEU A 62 -6.59 6.92 -9.88
N LEU A 63 -5.81 6.28 -10.75
CA LEU A 63 -5.41 6.85 -12.04
C LEU A 63 -6.62 7.11 -12.94
N GLU A 64 -7.58 6.19 -12.99
CA GLU A 64 -8.83 6.37 -13.74
C GLU A 64 -9.65 7.55 -13.20
N LEU A 65 -9.79 7.66 -11.87
CA LEU A 65 -10.49 8.77 -11.24
C LEU A 65 -9.82 10.14 -11.47
N VAL A 66 -8.49 10.16 -11.57
CA VAL A 66 -7.72 11.36 -11.94
C VAL A 66 -7.92 11.70 -13.41
N LYS A 67 -7.84 10.73 -14.32
CA LYS A 67 -8.10 10.93 -15.76
C LYS A 67 -9.52 11.43 -16.01
N ALA A 68 -10.50 10.90 -15.27
CA ALA A 68 -11.89 11.34 -15.30
C ALA A 68 -12.15 12.69 -14.60
N GLY A 69 -11.12 13.31 -14.00
CA GLY A 69 -11.24 14.59 -13.30
C GLY A 69 -12.03 14.53 -11.99
N ARG A 70 -12.41 13.33 -11.50
CA ARG A 70 -13.14 13.13 -10.23
C ARG A 70 -12.24 13.30 -9.01
N VAL A 71 -10.94 13.12 -9.19
CA VAL A 71 -9.92 13.29 -8.15
C VAL A 71 -8.86 14.28 -8.62
N ARG A 72 -8.46 15.19 -7.74
CA ARG A 72 -7.31 16.08 -7.97
C ARG A 72 -6.12 15.63 -7.16
N VAL A 73 -5.01 15.39 -7.85
CA VAL A 73 -3.71 15.15 -7.24
C VAL A 73 -2.93 16.46 -7.25
N PRO A 74 -2.42 16.93 -6.10
CA PRO A 74 -1.53 18.08 -6.06
C PRO A 74 -0.34 17.92 -7.01
N ARG A 75 0.02 18.95 -7.78
CA ARG A 75 1.15 18.89 -8.73
C ARG A 75 2.48 18.45 -8.10
N ARG A 76 2.67 18.73 -6.80
CA ARG A 76 3.85 18.32 -6.02
C ARG A 76 3.94 16.80 -5.80
N LEU A 77 2.81 16.11 -5.77
CA LEU A 77 2.74 14.64 -5.69
C LEU A 77 3.10 13.98 -7.02
N VAL A 78 2.71 14.58 -8.15
CA VAL A 78 3.06 14.11 -9.50
C VAL A 78 4.58 14.23 -9.74
N ALA A 79 5.20 15.32 -9.29
CA ALA A 79 6.65 15.53 -9.40
C ALA A 79 7.47 14.61 -8.47
N ALA A 80 6.92 14.20 -7.32
CA ALA A 80 7.58 13.29 -6.38
C ALA A 80 7.72 11.84 -6.89
N GLY A 81 6.88 11.42 -7.84
CA GLY A 81 7.02 10.11 -8.50
C GLY A 81 8.33 9.94 -9.29
N ALA A 82 9.01 11.05 -9.63
CA ALA A 82 10.29 11.03 -10.35
C ALA A 82 11.52 10.95 -9.42
N ARG A 83 11.36 11.15 -8.10
CA ARG A 83 12.45 11.05 -7.12
C ARG A 83 12.09 10.00 -6.10
N ARG A 84 12.47 8.75 -6.41
CA ARG A 84 12.59 7.70 -5.39
C ARG A 84 13.53 8.26 -4.32
N HIS A 85 13.11 8.21 -3.07
CA HIS A 85 13.82 8.64 -1.87
C HIS A 85 13.55 10.07 -1.39
N ALA A 86 12.98 10.10 -0.18
CA ALA A 86 12.99 11.20 0.79
C ALA A 86 12.28 12.50 0.39
N VAL A 87 10.99 12.58 0.69
CA VAL A 87 10.30 13.62 1.49
C VAL A 87 8.82 13.23 1.51
N ARG A 88 8.20 13.16 2.70
CA ARG A 88 6.75 12.93 2.86
C ARG A 88 6.00 13.81 1.86
N PRO A 89 5.22 13.26 0.92
CA PRO A 89 4.60 14.11 -0.09
C PRO A 89 3.61 15.04 0.60
N GLN A 90 3.95 16.32 0.69
CA GLN A 90 3.06 17.36 1.19
C GLN A 90 2.01 17.62 0.12
N GLY A 91 0.84 17.04 0.33
CA GLY A 91 -0.30 17.14 -0.57
C GLY A 91 -1.32 16.05 -0.28
N SER A 92 -2.57 16.47 -0.11
CA SER A 92 -3.71 15.56 0.05
C SER A 92 -4.34 15.34 -1.33
N ILE A 93 -4.57 14.08 -1.67
CA ILE A 93 -5.43 13.75 -2.82
C ILE A 93 -6.85 14.11 -2.41
N ILE A 94 -7.60 14.83 -3.24
CA ILE A 94 -8.93 15.33 -2.88
C ILE A 94 -9.98 14.98 -3.95
N CYS A 95 -11.22 14.77 -3.50
CA CYS A 95 -12.38 14.66 -4.37
C CYS A 95 -12.65 16.00 -5.05
N SER A 96 -12.86 15.99 -6.37
CA SER A 96 -13.18 17.20 -7.13
C SER A 96 -14.54 17.81 -6.75
N THR A 97 -15.50 16.96 -6.38
CA THR A 97 -16.89 17.38 -6.07
C THR A 97 -17.01 17.99 -4.68
N CYS A 98 -16.62 17.24 -3.64
CA CYS A 98 -16.83 17.64 -2.25
C CYS A 98 -15.56 18.11 -1.53
N ARG A 99 -14.42 18.15 -2.22
CA ARG A 99 -13.12 18.62 -1.70
C ARG A 99 -12.56 17.84 -0.49
N ARG A 100 -13.24 16.78 -0.04
CA ARG A 100 -12.75 15.88 1.01
C ARG A 100 -11.45 15.20 0.57
N THR A 101 -10.52 15.09 1.52
CA THR A 101 -9.28 14.35 1.37
C THR A 101 -9.54 12.86 1.28
N LEU A 102 -8.92 12.21 0.31
CA LEU A 102 -8.88 10.77 0.21
C LEU A 102 -7.81 10.23 1.17
N PRO A 103 -8.08 9.12 1.87
CA PRO A 103 -7.10 8.46 2.69
C PRO A 103 -5.96 7.92 1.81
N ARG A 104 -4.79 7.74 2.41
CA ARG A 104 -3.61 7.17 1.76
C ARG A 104 -3.17 5.96 2.56
N LEU A 105 -2.80 4.90 1.86
CA LEU A 105 -2.20 3.74 2.49
C LEU A 105 -0.84 4.15 3.05
N HIS A 106 -0.63 3.81 4.32
CA HIS A 106 0.58 4.12 5.04
C HIS A 106 1.13 2.83 5.64
N TYR A 107 2.22 2.32 5.07
CA TYR A 107 2.85 1.07 5.45
C TYR A 107 4.09 1.36 6.32
N ALA A 108 3.89 1.90 7.52
CA ALA A 108 4.97 2.42 8.38
C ALA A 108 5.95 1.32 8.82
N GLU A 109 5.43 0.11 8.93
CA GLU A 109 6.07 -1.08 9.44
C GLU A 109 7.11 -1.62 8.45
N TRP A 110 6.99 -1.27 7.17
CA TRP A 110 7.89 -1.74 6.13
C TRP A 110 8.98 -0.70 5.85
N LYS A 111 10.24 -1.13 5.89
CA LYS A 111 11.37 -0.33 5.43
C LYS A 111 12.11 -1.07 4.34
N PHE A 112 12.25 -0.40 3.20
CA PHE A 112 12.98 -0.89 2.03
C PHE A 112 14.34 -0.20 1.99
N ALA A 113 15.40 -0.95 2.22
CA ALA A 113 16.77 -0.46 2.10
C ALA A 113 17.20 -0.46 0.62
N HIS A 114 18.17 0.40 0.29
CA HIS A 114 18.66 0.59 -1.08
C HIS A 114 19.32 -0.66 -1.68
N ASN A 115 19.79 -1.56 -0.83
CA ASN A 115 20.39 -2.85 -1.19
C ASN A 115 19.34 -3.95 -1.46
N GLY A 116 18.06 -3.60 -1.54
CA GLY A 116 16.97 -4.55 -1.76
C GLY A 116 16.56 -5.33 -0.50
N THR A 117 17.11 -4.99 0.67
CA THR A 117 16.67 -5.59 1.94
C THR A 117 15.33 -5.00 2.36
N VAL A 118 14.37 -5.87 2.64
CA VAL A 118 13.08 -5.51 3.20
C VAL A 118 13.08 -5.86 4.68
N THR A 119 12.80 -4.87 5.52
CA THR A 119 12.63 -5.10 6.96
C THR A 119 11.20 -4.76 7.37
N PHE A 120 10.64 -5.60 8.23
CA PHE A 120 9.35 -5.42 8.86
C PHE A 120 9.56 -5.11 10.35
N ARG A 121 9.13 -3.94 10.81
CA ARG A 121 9.36 -3.42 12.18
C ARG A 121 10.83 -3.52 12.63
N GLY A 122 11.75 -3.33 11.68
CA GLY A 122 13.19 -3.40 11.92
C GLY A 122 13.77 -4.83 11.99
N ARG A 123 12.99 -5.86 11.67
CA ARG A 123 13.44 -7.25 11.54
C ARG A 123 13.52 -7.65 10.07
N GLU A 124 14.58 -8.34 9.67
CA GLU A 124 14.65 -8.96 8.35
C GLU A 124 13.65 -10.11 8.26
N LEU A 125 12.98 -10.22 7.10
CA LEU A 125 12.11 -11.35 6.84
C LEU A 125 12.95 -12.58 6.49
N PRO A 126 12.67 -13.75 7.10
CA PRO A 126 13.35 -14.98 6.74
C PRO A 126 13.02 -15.37 5.30
N GLY A 127 14.03 -15.60 4.47
CA GLY A 127 13.86 -16.13 3.11
C GLY A 127 14.28 -15.24 1.95
N GLY A 128 14.96 -14.10 2.20
CA GLY A 128 15.66 -13.35 1.13
C GLY A 128 14.78 -13.02 -0.07
N HIS A 129 13.50 -12.69 0.14
CA HIS A 129 12.63 -12.30 -0.95
C HIS A 129 13.18 -11.03 -1.60
N PRO A 130 13.60 -11.07 -2.87
CA PRO A 130 14.13 -9.89 -3.54
C PRO A 130 13.05 -8.81 -3.56
N ALA A 131 13.43 -7.61 -3.10
CA ALA A 131 12.60 -6.42 -3.18
C ALA A 131 12.43 -6.00 -4.64
N THR A 132 11.50 -6.62 -5.37
CA THR A 132 10.92 -6.02 -6.57
C THR A 132 9.51 -5.54 -6.25
N VAL A 133 9.48 -4.44 -5.49
CA VAL A 133 8.35 -3.50 -5.38
C VAL A 133 8.50 -2.42 -6.45
#